data_AF-A0A9D2CSN1-F1
#
_entry.id   AF-A0A9D2CSN1-F1
#
_cell.length_a   1.000
_cell.length_b   1.000
_cell.length_c   1.000
_cell.angle_alpha   90.00
_cell.angle_beta   90.00
_cell.angle_gamma   90.00
#
_symmetry.space_group_name_H-M   'P 1'
#
loop_
_entity.id
_entity.type
_entity.pdbx_description
1 polymer ?
#
loop_
_entity_poly.entity_id
_entity_poly.type
_entity_poly.pdbx_seq_one_letter_code
_entity_poly.pdbx_strand_id
1 'polypeptide(L)'
;MIIAISVVSVLAGLFLIAAVAFAVLYFREKEKTTGGDRYADGVKVIGGVRYSKDAAIFEDGRGNITLRQGDFVLEQGKTYTAQKGGALLAGTYTVLAASGEDSPIKLRVGGLVRDFRHGDSLVLADGESVCAVSRTAILR
;
A
#
# COMPACT_ATOMS: atom_id res chain seq x y z
N MET A 1 14.66 -45.44 54.63
CA MET A 1 13.76 -44.26 54.64
C MET A 1 14.40 -43.05 53.96
N ILE A 2 15.62 -42.64 54.36
CA ILE A 2 16.33 -41.48 53.77
C ILE A 2 16.60 -41.62 52.26
N ILE A 3 17.02 -42.81 51.80
CA ILE A 3 17.28 -43.09 50.38
C ILE A 3 16.02 -42.97 49.51
N ALA A 4 14.85 -43.37 50.05
CA ALA A 4 13.59 -43.23 49.31
C ALA A 4 13.19 -41.76 49.17
N ILE A 5 13.42 -40.95 50.21
CA ILE A 5 13.12 -39.50 50.20
C ILE A 5 14.05 -38.76 49.24
N SER A 6 15.34 -39.11 49.20
CA SER A 6 16.29 -38.48 48.27
C SER A 6 15.97 -38.80 46.81
N VAL A 7 15.60 -40.05 46.50
CA VAL A 7 15.19 -40.44 45.13
C VAL A 7 13.92 -39.71 44.70
N VAL A 8 12.92 -39.60 45.58
CA VAL A 8 11.67 -38.86 45.28
C VAL A 8 11.94 -37.37 45.07
N SER A 9 12.84 -36.77 45.84
CA SER A 9 13.21 -35.35 45.70
C SER A 9 13.88 -35.06 44.35
N VAL A 10 14.79 -35.93 43.90
CA VAL A 10 15.46 -35.79 42.59
C VAL A 10 14.46 -35.94 41.45
N LEU A 11 13.54 -36.92 41.53
CA LEU A 11 12.49 -37.12 40.53
C LEU A 11 11.53 -35.93 40.45
N ALA A 12 11.14 -35.36 41.59
CA ALA A 12 10.29 -34.17 41.64
C ALA A 12 10.97 -32.94 41.01
N GLY A 13 12.28 -32.77 41.24
CA GLY A 13 13.05 -31.70 40.62
C GLY A 13 13.13 -31.84 39.10
N LEU A 14 13.38 -33.04 38.59
CA LEU A 14 13.39 -33.31 37.15
C LEU A 14 12.02 -33.09 36.51
N PHE A 15 10.94 -33.49 37.19
CA PHE A 15 9.58 -33.27 36.73
C PHE A 15 9.24 -31.78 36.65
N LEU A 16 9.66 -30.98 37.62
CA LEU A 16 9.42 -29.53 37.63
C LEU A 16 10.15 -28.83 36.47
N ILE A 17 11.40 -29.22 36.20
CA ILE A 17 12.16 -28.69 35.06
C ILE A 17 11.48 -29.04 33.74
N ALA A 18 11.03 -30.30 33.59
CA ALA A 18 10.31 -30.74 32.41
C ALA A 18 8.98 -29.98 32.21
N ALA A 19 8.22 -29.76 33.28
CA ALA A 19 6.97 -29.00 33.25
C ALA A 19 7.18 -27.54 32.83
N VAL A 20 8.22 -26.88 33.33
CA VAL A 20 8.58 -25.51 32.94
C VAL A 20 9.01 -25.46 31.48
N ALA A 21 9.85 -26.40 31.02
CA ALA A 21 10.25 -26.48 29.62
C ALA A 21 9.04 -26.70 28.69
N PHE A 22 8.11 -27.57 29.09
CA PHE A 22 6.88 -27.83 28.33
C PHE A 22 5.96 -26.62 28.30
N ALA A 23 5.83 -25.89 29.41
CA ALA A 23 5.07 -24.66 29.46
C ALA A 23 5.67 -23.58 28.53
N VAL A 24 7.00 -23.39 28.56
CA VAL A 24 7.69 -22.44 27.68
C VAL A 24 7.53 -22.82 26.20
N LEU A 25 7.64 -24.11 25.86
CA LEU A 25 7.38 -24.58 24.51
C LEU A 25 5.92 -24.35 24.10
N TYR A 26 4.96 -24.67 24.97
CA TYR A 26 3.54 -24.47 24.71
C TYR A 26 3.17 -22.98 24.52
N PHE A 27 3.72 -22.09 25.34
CA PHE A 27 3.53 -20.65 25.17
C PHE A 27 4.22 -20.12 23.90
N ARG A 28 5.41 -20.60 23.55
CA ARG A 28 6.06 -20.28 22.26
C ARG A 28 5.26 -20.79 21.06
N GLU A 29 4.65 -21.97 21.17
CA GLU A 29 3.77 -22.53 20.13
C GLU A 29 2.52 -21.65 19.97
N LYS A 30 1.92 -21.20 21.08
CA LYS A 30 0.74 -20.33 21.06
C LYS A 30 1.02 -18.97 20.42
N GLU A 31 2.20 -18.42 20.66
CA GLU A 31 2.71 -17.22 20.00
C GLU A 31 2.88 -17.44 18.49
N LYS A 32 3.41 -18.62 18.08
CA LYS A 32 3.52 -19.00 16.66
C LYS A 32 2.19 -19.29 15.99
N THR A 33 1.18 -19.84 16.68
CA THR A 33 -0.17 -20.04 16.12
C THR A 33 -1.04 -18.78 16.08
N THR A 34 -0.59 -17.67 16.67
CA THR A 34 -1.18 -16.34 16.43
C THR A 34 -0.48 -15.61 15.27
N GLY A 35 0.62 -16.17 14.76
CA GLY A 35 1.40 -15.62 13.64
C GLY A 35 1.86 -16.71 12.67
N GLY A 36 0.95 -17.58 12.24
CA GLY A 36 1.24 -18.73 11.38
C GLY A 36 0.29 -18.85 10.19
N ASP A 37 0.55 -18.05 9.16
CA ASP A 37 0.55 -18.41 7.74
C ASP A 37 -0.49 -19.43 7.27
N ARG A 38 -1.64 -18.93 6.83
CA ARG A 38 -2.36 -19.54 5.70
C ARG A 38 -2.88 -18.48 4.74
N TYR A 39 -2.23 -18.49 3.57
CA TYR A 39 -2.73 -18.19 2.24
C TYR A 39 -2.99 -16.73 1.83
N ALA A 40 -2.48 -16.49 0.61
CA ALA A 40 -2.70 -15.39 -0.32
C ALA A 40 -1.77 -14.19 -0.17
N ASP A 41 -0.98 -14.04 -1.22
CA ASP A 41 -0.20 -12.86 -1.62
C ASP A 41 -0.90 -11.53 -1.24
N GLY A 42 -0.18 -10.65 -0.54
CA GLY A 42 -0.59 -9.23 -0.45
C GLY A 42 -1.28 -8.69 0.81
N VAL A 43 -1.42 -9.41 1.93
CA VAL A 43 -2.19 -8.91 3.10
C VAL A 43 -1.37 -8.93 4.41
N LYS A 44 -1.36 -7.82 5.15
CA LYS A 44 -0.81 -7.69 6.51
C LYS A 44 -1.97 -7.68 7.51
N VAL A 45 -2.00 -8.61 8.45
CA VAL A 45 -3.03 -8.68 9.50
C VAL A 45 -2.50 -8.01 10.75
N ILE A 46 -3.19 -6.97 11.25
CA ILE A 46 -2.88 -6.30 12.53
C ILE A 46 -4.14 -6.38 13.40
N GLY A 47 -4.03 -6.96 14.60
CA GLY A 47 -5.13 -7.02 15.57
C GLY A 47 -6.37 -7.82 15.13
N GLY A 48 -6.20 -8.81 14.24
CA GLY A 48 -7.30 -9.61 13.70
C GLY A 48 -8.04 -8.98 12.52
N VAL A 49 -7.61 -7.79 12.07
CA VAL A 49 -8.16 -7.10 10.91
C VAL A 49 -7.19 -7.22 9.74
N ARG A 50 -7.72 -7.59 8.56
CA ARG A 50 -6.95 -7.78 7.32
C ARG A 50 -6.74 -6.44 6.62
N TYR A 51 -5.49 -5.99 6.51
CA TYR A 51 -5.10 -4.81 5.73
C TYR A 51 -4.40 -5.25 4.44
N SER A 52 -4.88 -4.79 3.29
CA SER A 52 -4.14 -4.92 2.03
C SER A 52 -2.80 -4.17 2.14
N LYS A 53 -1.70 -4.75 1.62
CA LYS A 53 -0.34 -4.20 1.73
C LYS A 53 -0.17 -2.77 1.18
N ASP A 54 -1.07 -2.32 0.30
CA ASP A 54 -0.98 -1.01 -0.35
C ASP A 54 -1.55 0.17 0.48
N ALA A 55 -1.83 -0.05 1.76
CA ALA A 55 -2.16 1.01 2.71
C ALA A 55 -0.91 1.67 3.32
N ALA A 56 0.18 1.78 2.57
CA ALA A 56 1.22 2.76 2.88
C ALA A 56 0.62 4.14 2.63
N ILE A 57 0.20 4.82 3.69
CA ILE A 57 -0.50 6.11 3.59
C ILE A 57 0.46 7.20 3.08
N PHE A 58 1.78 7.03 3.21
CA PHE A 58 2.79 7.93 2.66
C PHE A 58 4.10 7.17 2.41
N GLU A 59 4.48 6.99 1.15
CA GLU A 59 5.87 6.73 0.75
C GLU A 59 6.34 7.95 -0.06
N ASP A 60 7.47 8.53 0.34
CA ASP A 60 8.18 9.62 -0.37
C ASP A 60 7.40 10.92 -0.67
N GLY A 61 6.49 11.33 0.22
CA GLY A 61 5.75 12.60 0.07
C GLY A 61 4.78 12.62 -1.11
N ARG A 62 4.57 11.48 -1.77
CA ARG A 62 3.55 11.26 -2.79
C ARG A 62 2.36 10.64 -2.07
N GLY A 63 1.25 11.37 -1.98
CA GLY A 63 0.01 10.84 -1.39
C GLY A 63 -0.41 9.55 -2.10
N ASN A 64 -0.99 8.60 -1.37
CA ASN A 64 -1.41 7.32 -1.93
C ASN A 64 -2.43 7.53 -3.07
N ILE A 65 -2.01 7.30 -4.32
CA ILE A 65 -2.83 7.48 -5.51
C ILE A 65 -3.46 6.13 -5.86
N THR A 66 -4.79 6.02 -5.78
CA THR A 66 -5.50 4.81 -6.23
C THR A 66 -5.56 4.78 -7.76
N LEU A 67 -4.69 3.97 -8.38
CA LEU A 67 -4.61 3.79 -9.83
C LEU A 67 -5.44 2.58 -10.28
N ARG A 68 -6.16 2.73 -11.39
CA ARG A 68 -6.79 1.64 -12.14
C ARG A 68 -5.94 1.29 -13.37
N GLN A 69 -6.13 0.09 -13.91
CA GLN A 69 -5.50 -0.31 -15.16
C GLN A 69 -5.93 0.64 -16.29
N GLY A 70 -4.96 1.28 -16.94
CA GLY A 70 -5.19 2.26 -18.00
C GLY A 70 -5.11 3.72 -17.55
N ASP A 71 -5.04 3.98 -16.25
CA ASP A 71 -4.82 5.34 -15.75
C ASP A 71 -3.40 5.83 -16.09
N PHE A 72 -3.30 7.11 -16.46
CA PHE A 72 -2.02 7.77 -16.70
C PHE A 72 -1.75 8.86 -15.66
N VAL A 73 -0.59 8.80 -15.01
CA VAL A 73 -0.19 9.77 -13.98
C VAL A 73 0.53 10.95 -14.60
N LEU A 74 -0.09 12.13 -14.53
CA LEU A 74 0.54 13.41 -14.84
C LEU A 74 1.29 13.92 -13.60
N GLU A 75 2.57 13.56 -13.50
CA GLU A 75 3.48 14.12 -12.49
C GLU A 75 3.59 15.65 -12.62
N GLN A 76 3.57 16.34 -11.49
CA GLN A 76 3.72 17.80 -11.46
C GLN A 76 5.03 18.24 -12.13
N GLY A 77 4.94 19.26 -12.98
CA GLY A 77 6.06 19.88 -13.67
C GLY A 77 6.57 19.10 -14.88
N LYS A 78 6.07 17.88 -15.12
CA LYS A 78 6.49 17.04 -16.25
C LYS A 78 5.52 17.18 -17.41
N THR A 79 6.10 17.42 -18.59
CA THR A 79 5.33 17.56 -19.82
C THR A 79 5.29 16.23 -20.56
N TYR A 80 4.09 15.85 -20.98
CA TYR A 80 3.81 14.65 -21.75
C TYR A 80 3.19 15.05 -23.08
N THR A 81 3.51 14.32 -24.15
CA THR A 81 2.93 14.55 -25.47
C THR A 81 2.00 13.39 -25.80
N ALA A 82 0.75 13.70 -26.13
CA ALA A 82 -0.21 12.74 -26.63
C ALA A 82 0.17 12.36 -28.07
N GLN A 83 0.63 11.12 -28.28
CA GLN A 83 0.99 10.64 -29.61
C GLN A 83 0.73 9.15 -29.75
N LYS A 84 0.36 8.72 -30.96
CA LYS A 84 0.20 7.29 -31.25
C LYS A 84 1.54 6.54 -31.07
N GLY A 85 1.58 5.58 -30.15
CA GLY A 85 2.79 4.82 -29.81
C GLY A 85 3.69 5.50 -28.76
N GLY A 86 3.28 6.65 -28.21
CA GLY A 86 3.93 7.29 -27.07
C GLY A 86 3.44 6.76 -25.72
N ALA A 87 3.95 7.37 -24.64
CA ALA A 87 3.52 7.04 -23.28
C ALA A 87 2.07 7.47 -22.99
N LEU A 88 1.61 8.56 -23.61
CA LEU A 88 0.26 9.07 -23.53
C LEU A 88 -0.37 9.04 -24.92
N LEU A 89 -1.59 8.53 -25.02
CA LEU A 89 -2.34 8.47 -26.27
C LEU A 89 -3.21 9.73 -26.41
N ALA A 90 -3.59 10.05 -27.65
CA ALA A 90 -4.63 11.04 -27.90
C ALA A 90 -6.00 10.45 -27.56
N GLY A 91 -6.91 11.28 -27.02
CA GLY A 91 -8.21 10.81 -26.57
C GLY A 91 -8.91 11.76 -25.61
N THR A 92 -10.05 11.31 -25.10
CA THR A 92 -10.78 11.97 -24.01
C THR A 92 -10.45 11.28 -22.71
N TYR A 93 -10.06 12.07 -21.72
CA TYR A 93 -9.69 11.64 -20.39
C TYR A 93 -10.51 12.37 -19.35
N THR A 94 -10.72 11.73 -18.22
CA THR A 94 -11.24 12.32 -17.00
C THR A 94 -10.07 12.73 -16.13
N VAL A 95 -10.01 13.99 -15.74
CA VAL A 95 -8.97 14.52 -14.86
C VAL A 95 -9.37 14.24 -13.41
N LEU A 96 -8.55 13.46 -12.71
CA LEU A 96 -8.73 13.19 -11.29
C LEU A 96 -7.59 13.83 -10.50
N ALA A 97 -7.93 14.52 -9.41
CA ALA A 97 -6.95 14.98 -8.44
C ALA A 97 -6.28 13.78 -7.76
N ALA A 98 -4.95 13.76 -7.70
CA ALA A 98 -4.22 12.76 -6.93
C ALA A 98 -4.35 13.00 -5.42
N SER A 99 -4.50 14.26 -5.00
CA SER A 99 -4.86 14.64 -3.64
C SER A 99 -6.39 14.67 -3.50
N GLY A 100 -6.92 14.20 -2.37
CA GLY A 100 -8.36 14.28 -2.05
C GLY A 100 -8.86 15.69 -1.74
N GLU A 101 -8.23 16.72 -2.32
CA GLU A 101 -8.60 18.12 -2.14
C GLU A 101 -9.54 18.59 -3.25
N ASP A 102 -10.58 19.34 -2.88
CA ASP A 102 -11.57 19.90 -3.82
C ASP A 102 -11.05 21.12 -4.62
N SER A 103 -9.77 21.45 -4.50
CA SER A 103 -9.22 22.64 -5.15
C SER A 103 -8.87 22.36 -6.63
N PRO A 104 -9.08 23.33 -7.54
CA PRO A 104 -8.88 23.14 -8.98
C PRO A 104 -7.41 22.85 -9.30
N ILE A 105 -7.17 21.91 -10.20
CA ILE A 105 -5.87 21.50 -10.72
C ILE A 105 -5.56 22.36 -11.95
N LYS A 106 -4.37 22.96 -11.98
CA LYS A 106 -3.90 23.71 -13.15
C LYS A 106 -3.17 22.77 -14.11
N LEU A 107 -3.70 22.58 -15.31
CA LEU A 107 -3.06 21.83 -16.38
C LEU A 107 -2.67 22.77 -17.50
N ARG A 108 -1.45 22.65 -18.01
CA ARG A 108 -1.02 23.29 -19.25
C ARG A 108 -1.29 22.35 -20.41
N VAL A 109 -2.20 22.72 -21.30
CA VAL A 109 -2.61 21.93 -22.47
C VAL A 109 -2.38 22.79 -23.70
N GLY A 110 -1.62 22.28 -24.68
CA GLY A 110 -1.31 23.02 -25.91
C GLY A 110 -0.64 24.38 -25.64
N GLY A 111 0.13 24.50 -24.57
CA GLY A 111 0.80 25.76 -24.16
C GLY A 111 -0.03 26.71 -23.29
N LEU A 112 -1.33 26.47 -23.12
CA LEU A 112 -2.23 27.30 -22.31
C LEU A 112 -2.51 26.65 -20.96
N VAL A 113 -2.44 27.43 -19.88
CA VAL A 113 -2.80 26.95 -18.53
C VAL A 113 -4.31 27.10 -18.34
N ARG A 114 -4.98 26.00 -18.00
CA ARG A 114 -6.41 25.94 -17.70
C ARG A 114 -6.63 25.28 -16.34
N ASP A 115 -7.73 25.66 -15.71
CA ASP A 115 -8.15 25.11 -14.42
C ASP A 115 -9.15 23.96 -14.65
N PHE A 116 -8.88 22.81 -14.05
CA PHE A 116 -9.70 21.60 -14.10
C PHE A 116 -10.09 21.18 -12.69
N ARG A 117 -11.35 20.79 -12.49
CA ARG A 117 -11.83 20.18 -11.25
C ARG A 117 -11.71 18.66 -11.33
N HIS A 118 -11.78 18.01 -10.18
CA HIS A 118 -11.84 16.56 -10.12
C HIS A 118 -13.09 16.06 -10.87
N GLY A 119 -12.91 15.16 -11.82
CA GLY A 119 -13.97 14.63 -12.67
C GLY A 119 -14.20 15.39 -13.98
N ASP A 120 -13.47 16.48 -14.23
CA ASP A 120 -13.60 17.23 -15.48
C ASP A 120 -13.03 16.44 -16.67
N SER A 121 -13.60 16.67 -17.85
CA SER A 121 -13.13 16.07 -19.09
C SER A 121 -12.02 16.90 -19.74
N LEU A 122 -10.95 16.22 -20.14
CA LEU A 122 -9.84 16.74 -20.92
C LEU A 122 -9.76 15.99 -22.25
N VAL A 123 -9.79 16.72 -23.36
CA VAL A 123 -9.55 16.15 -24.69
C VAL A 123 -8.14 16.50 -25.12
N LEU A 124 -7.36 15.50 -25.51
CA LEU A 124 -6.02 15.64 -26.05
C LEU A 124 -5.99 15.22 -27.50
N ALA A 125 -5.61 16.13 -28.38
CA ALA A 125 -5.36 15.86 -29.79
C ALA A 125 -4.00 15.17 -30.00
N ASP A 126 -3.82 14.53 -31.15
CA ASP A 126 -2.54 13.95 -31.54
C ASP A 126 -1.48 15.05 -31.71
N GLY A 127 -0.32 14.86 -31.10
CA GLY A 127 0.76 15.86 -31.00
C GLY A 127 0.58 16.89 -29.89
N GLU A 128 -0.51 16.88 -29.13
CA GLU A 128 -0.77 17.87 -28.09
C GLU A 128 0.02 17.60 -26.80
N SER A 129 0.63 18.65 -26.25
CA SER A 129 1.36 18.55 -24.98
C SER A 129 0.46 18.85 -23.79
N VAL A 130 0.56 18.04 -22.74
CA VAL A 130 -0.08 18.27 -21.44
C VAL A 130 0.94 18.24 -20.29
N CYS A 131 0.78 19.13 -19.32
CA CYS A 131 1.62 19.19 -18.13
C CYS A 131 0.79 19.57 -16.90
N ALA A 132 0.98 18.85 -15.81
CA ALA A 132 0.38 19.20 -14.53
C ALA A 132 1.20 20.33 -13.87
N VAL A 133 0.64 21.53 -13.78
CA VAL A 133 1.37 22.72 -13.31
C VAL A 133 1.32 22.82 -11.79
N SER A 134 0.13 22.69 -11.19
CA SER A 134 -0.06 22.96 -9.77
C SER A 134 0.17 21.74 -8.87
N ARG A 135 -0.23 20.54 -9.32
CA ARG A 135 -0.14 19.28 -8.55
C ARG A 135 -0.33 18.08 -9.47
N THR A 136 0.07 16.91 -9.01
CA THR A 136 -0.12 15.64 -9.72
C THR A 136 -1.60 15.37 -10.01
N ALA A 137 -1.89 14.93 -11.23
CA ALA A 137 -3.22 14.55 -11.68
C ALA A 137 -3.20 13.17 -12.32
N ILE A 138 -4.35 12.51 -12.37
CA ILE A 138 -4.54 11.23 -13.06
C ILE A 138 -5.46 11.49 -14.25
N LEU A 139 -5.11 10.94 -15.40
CA LEU A 139 -5.97 10.89 -16.58
C LEU A 139 -6.57 9.48 -16.68
N ARG A 140 -7.89 9.42 -16.79
CA ARG A 140 -8.65 8.16 -16.93
C ARG A 140 -9.54 8.15 -18.17
#